data_AF-A0A2S7VMX7-F1
#
_entry.id   AF-A0A2S7VMX7-F1
#
_cell.length_a   1.000
_cell.length_b   1.000
_cell.length_c   1.000
_cell.angle_alpha   90.00
_cell.angle_beta   90.00
_cell.angle_gamma   90.00
#
_symmetry.space_group_name_H-M   'P 1'
#
loop_
_entity.id
_entity.type
_entity.pdbx_description
1 polymer ?
#
loop_
_entity_poly.entity_id
_entity_poly.type
_entity_poly.pdbx_seq_one_letter_code
_entity_poly.pdbx_strand_id
1 'polypeptide(L)' 'MWIKTTSLIVNGLSADKVWKVWTDVNQWHTWQDDIDYAKLEGEFKTGAVFKFKPRGGPKINIELIEVR' A
#
# COMPACT_ATOMS: atom_id res chain seq x y z
N MET A 1 15.90 -17.79 -5.52
CA MET A 1 14.99 -16.67 -5.20
C MET A 1 13.58 -17.11 -5.58
N TRP A 2 12.62 -16.96 -4.68
CA TRP A 2 11.22 -17.31 -4.95
C TRP A 2 10.46 -16.05 -5.36
N ILE A 3 9.73 -16.12 -6.48
CA ILE A 3 8.84 -15.07 -6.95
C ILE A 3 7.45 -15.70 -7.06
N LYS A 4 6.46 -15.13 -6.37
CA LYS A 4 5.07 -15.54 -6.47
C LYS A 4 4.24 -14.33 -6.87
N THR A 5 3.48 -14.46 -7.94
CA THR A 5 2.54 -13.44 -8.42
C THR A 5 1.12 -13.96 -8.20
N THR A 6 0.21 -13.08 -7.80
CA THR A 6 -1.21 -13.41 -7.64
C THR A 6 -2.02 -12.27 -8.24
N SER A 7 -3.08 -12.64 -8.98
CA SER A 7 -3.93 -11.69 -9.70
C SER A 7 -5.40 -12.02 -9.42
N LEU A 8 -6.23 -10.99 -9.26
CA LEU A 8 -7.66 -11.09 -9.04
C LEU A 8 -8.38 -10.15 -10.01
N ILE A 9 -9.45 -10.64 -10.66
CA ILE A 9 -10.29 -9.83 -11.54
C ILE A 9 -11.58 -9.49 -10.81
N VAL A 10 -11.88 -8.20 -10.70
CA VAL A 10 -13.10 -7.70 -10.06
C VAL A 10 -13.88 -6.86 -11.07
N ASN A 11 -15.12 -7.27 -11.35
CA ASN A 11 -15.99 -6.57 -12.30
C ASN A 11 -16.72 -5.40 -11.64
N GLY A 12 -17.07 -4.37 -12.42
CA GLY A 12 -17.87 -3.23 -11.95
C GLY A 12 -17.09 -2.15 -11.20
N LEU A 13 -15.75 -2.23 -11.16
CA LEU A 13 -14.87 -1.21 -10.59
C LEU A 13 -13.98 -0.61 -11.67
N SER A 14 -13.72 0.70 -11.56
CA SER A 14 -12.76 1.42 -12.40
C SER A 14 -11.38 1.39 -11.75
N ALA A 15 -10.33 1.19 -12.56
CA ALA A 15 -8.94 1.18 -12.10
C ALA A 15 -8.57 2.44 -11.30
N ASP A 16 -9.01 3.63 -11.74
CA ASP A 16 -8.71 4.90 -11.06
C ASP A 16 -9.24 4.97 -9.62
N LYS A 17 -10.41 4.36 -9.37
CA LYS A 17 -11.00 4.33 -8.02
C LYS A 17 -10.20 3.43 -7.10
N VAL A 18 -9.79 2.26 -7.61
CA VAL A 18 -8.93 1.33 -6.85
C VAL A 18 -7.59 1.98 -6.57
N TRP A 19 -7.00 2.61 -7.59
CA TRP A 19 -5.72 3.31 -7.48
C TRP A 19 -5.75 4.41 -6.42
N LYS A 20 -6.82 5.22 -6.37
CA LYS A 20 -6.98 6.25 -5.34
C LYS A 20 -6.90 5.71 -3.92
N VAL A 21 -7.58 4.58 -3.66
CA VAL A 21 -7.55 3.91 -2.34
C VAL A 21 -6.16 3.31 -2.05
N TRP A 22 -5.51 2.75 -3.07
CA TRP A 22 -4.16 2.19 -2.95
C TRP A 22 -3.11 3.25 -2.65
N THR A 23 -3.15 4.40 -3.31
CA THR A 23 -2.21 5.50 -3.08
C THR A 23 -2.42 6.23 -1.76
N ASP A 24 -3.60 6.10 -1.14
CA ASP A 24 -3.90 6.68 0.17
C ASP A 24 -3.40 5.77 1.31
N VAL A 25 -2.07 5.70 1.43
CA VAL A 25 -1.35 4.89 2.42
C VAL A 25 -1.86 5.13 3.84
N ASN A 26 -2.23 6.37 4.15
CA ASN A 26 -2.67 6.77 5.48
C ASN A 26 -3.99 6.11 5.88
N GLN A 27 -4.80 5.67 4.91
CA GLN A 27 -6.08 5.00 5.14
C GLN A 27 -5.99 3.47 5.09
N TRP A 28 -4.83 2.87 4.83
CA TRP A 28 -4.73 1.40 4.69
C TRP A 28 -5.24 0.63 5.91
N HIS A 29 -4.98 1.12 7.12
CA HIS A 29 -5.45 0.52 8.37
C HIS A 29 -6.97 0.49 8.54
N THR A 30 -7.73 1.20 7.68
CA THR A 30 -9.21 1.24 7.75
C THR A 30 -9.88 0.08 7.03
N TRP A 31 -9.17 -0.57 6.11
CA TRP A 31 -9.73 -1.64 5.27
C TRP A 31 -8.82 -2.87 5.16
N GLN A 32 -7.55 -2.78 5.56
CA GLN A 32 -6.64 -3.92 5.70
C GLN A 32 -6.49 -4.27 7.18
N ASP A 33 -7.14 -5.35 7.59
CA ASP A 33 -7.17 -5.77 8.99
C ASP A 33 -5.81 -6.22 9.54
N ASP A 34 -4.84 -6.51 8.68
CA ASP A 34 -3.49 -6.91 9.02
C ASP A 34 -2.52 -5.72 9.18
N ILE A 35 -3.00 -4.48 9.01
CA ILE A 35 -2.20 -3.26 9.16
C ILE A 35 -2.62 -2.51 10.43
N ASP A 36 -1.68 -2.34 11.36
CA ASP A 36 -1.90 -1.52 12.55
C ASP A 36 -1.69 -0.03 12.26
N TYR A 37 -0.71 0.30 11.41
CA TYR A 37 -0.37 1.69 11.10
C TYR A 37 0.39 1.79 9.78
N ALA A 38 -0.03 2.73 8.94
CA ALA A 38 0.72 3.14 7.76
C ALA A 38 0.66 4.67 7.65
N LYS A 39 1.81 5.31 7.41
CA LYS A 39 1.88 6.76 7.22
C LYS A 39 2.91 7.16 6.18
N LEU A 40 2.44 7.79 5.12
CA LEU A 40 3.22 8.48 4.11
C LEU A 40 3.11 10.00 4.33
N GLU A 41 4.25 10.68 4.33
CA GLU A 41 4.31 12.15 4.40
C GLU A 41 4.64 12.68 3.00
N GLY A 42 3.71 13.45 2.43
CA GLY A 42 3.82 13.97 1.06
C GLY A 42 3.09 13.12 0.03
N GLU A 43 3.59 13.16 -1.20
CA GLU A 43 2.95 12.52 -2.36
C GLU A 43 3.36 11.06 -2.52
N PHE A 44 2.45 10.23 -3.03
CA PHE A 44 2.74 8.86 -3.44
C PHE A 44 3.50 8.86 -4.77
N LYS A 45 4.83 8.91 -4.70
CA LYS A 45 5.71 8.94 -5.87
C LYS A 45 7.00 8.13 -5.64
N THR A 46 7.67 7.79 -6.73
CA THR A 46 8.98 7.11 -6.68
C THR A 46 9.97 7.87 -5.79
N GLY A 47 10.70 7.13 -4.95
CA GLY A 47 11.63 7.63 -3.94
C GLY A 47 10.98 8.08 -2.63
N ALA A 48 9.64 8.11 -2.55
CA ALA A 48 8.96 8.42 -1.29
C ALA A 48 9.08 7.24 -0.31
N VAL A 49 9.26 7.56 0.97
CA VAL A 49 9.39 6.57 2.05
C VAL A 49 8.23 6.73 3.02
N PHE A 50 7.56 5.64 3.35
CA PHE A 50 6.48 5.63 4.32
C PHE A 50 6.76 4.67 5.48
N LYS A 51 6.21 5.00 6.65
CA LYS A 51 6.27 4.17 7.85
C LYS A 51 5.15 3.14 7.78
N PHE A 52 5.48 1.88 7.99
CA PHE A 52 4.54 0.76 7.95
C PHE A 52 4.70 -0.10 9.20
N LYS A 53 3.58 -0.52 9.78
CA LYS A 53 3.53 -1.46 10.90
C LYS A 53 2.40 -2.46 10.64
N PRO A 54 2.73 -3.71 10.33
CA PRO A 54 1.74 -4.77 10.29
C PRO A 54 1.34 -5.18 11.72
N ARG A 55 0.16 -5.76 11.85
CA ARG A 55 -0.33 -6.31 13.11
C ARG A 55 0.57 -7.46 13.56
N GLY A 56 1.10 -7.35 14.78
CA GLY A 56 2.00 -8.36 15.36
C GLY A 56 3.45 -8.32 14.83
N GLY A 57 3.79 -7.36 13.96
CA GLY A 57 5.15 -7.21 13.44
C GLY A 57 5.84 -5.88 13.86
N PRO A 58 7.14 -5.74 13.55
CA PRO A 58 7.87 -4.53 13.85
C PRO A 58 7.46 -3.38 12.92
N LYS A 59 7.72 -2.16 13.37
CA LYS A 59 7.60 -0.98 12.53
C LYS A 59 8.80 -0.91 11.58
N ILE A 60 8.51 -0.77 10.28
CA ILE A 60 9.51 -0.68 9.21
C ILE A 60 9.26 0.55 8.34
N ASN A 61 10.25 0.90 7.53
CA ASN A 61 10.12 1.91 6.48
C ASN A 61 10.12 1.20 5.12
N ILE A 62 9.23 1.62 4.22
CA ILE A 62 9.13 1.10 2.86
C ILE A 62 9.36 2.25 1.90
N GLU A 63 10.23 2.04 0.91
CA GLU A 63 10.50 2.97 -0.18
C GLU A 63 9.73 2.55 -1.42
N LEU A 64 9.09 3.53 -2.08
CA LEU A 64 8.44 3.35 -3.36
C LEU A 64 9.50 3.39 -4.47
N ILE A 65 9.90 2.22 -4.98
CA ILE A 65 10.90 2.12 -6.05
C ILE A 65 10.34 2.55 -7.42
N GLU A 66 9.04 2.36 -7.65
CA GLU A 66 8.40 2.64 -8.93
C GLU A 66 6.89 2.87 -8.72
N VAL A 67 6.36 3.92 -9.34
CA VAL A 67 4.94 4.28 -9.35
C VAL A 67 4.55 4.57 -10.79
N ARG A 68 3.47 3.95 -11.30
CA ARG A 68 2.98 4.10 -12.68
C ARG A 68 1.49 4.38 -12.70
#